data_AF-E3QKI3-F1
#
_entry.id   AF-E3QKI3-F1
#
_cell.length_a   1.000
_cell.length_b   1.000
_cell.length_c   1.000
_cell.angle_alpha   90.00
_cell.angle_beta   90.00
_cell.angle_gamma   90.00
#
_symmetry.space_group_name_H-M   'P 1'
#
loop_
_entity.id
_entity.type
_entity.pdbx_description
1 polymer ?
#
loop_
_entity_poly.entity_id
_entity_poly.type
_entity_poly.pdbx_seq_one_letter_code
_entity_poly.pdbx_strand_id
1 'polypeptide(L)'
;MRSYPHMMTRRSSFPPFIHSYQDKSHIPEPLANCMSIAMLYVTRNRDTRSFLWKTIREEQDRNIKHKQMQNYTKHEVFAALQAELIYIIMRAVDGEVISTEHREYNMEMLLAYSAFWKQFMTVTGTPCIVDSGASASWEDWILNESCTRAACVWFLIAQVACVNVGTGCDILENWKDLPLPCHKVQWAASTQESWKEEMIALSYTRNSPHQISSFGELLECNRAANSERNPEKLDIWNSGADNIGNFLNLAMTVM
;
A
#
# COMPACT_ATOMS: atom_id res chain seq x y z
N MET A 1 5.36 1.28 -9.87
CA MET A 1 4.29 2.16 -9.33
C MET A 1 3.69 3.16 -10.34
N ARG A 2 4.36 3.51 -11.46
CA ARG A 2 3.81 4.46 -12.48
C ARG A 2 2.42 4.11 -13.04
N SER A 3 2.05 2.82 -13.04
CA SER A 3 0.74 2.33 -13.50
C SER A 3 -0.41 2.56 -12.52
N TYR A 4 -0.14 2.87 -11.24
CA TYR A 4 -1.18 2.89 -10.20
C TYR A 4 -2.24 3.99 -10.40
N PRO A 5 -1.90 5.20 -10.86
CA PRO A 5 -2.91 6.18 -11.25
C PRO A 5 -3.84 5.67 -12.37
N HIS A 6 -3.31 4.95 -13.36
CA HIS A 6 -4.14 4.35 -14.41
C HIS A 6 -5.05 3.24 -13.86
N MET A 7 -4.50 2.39 -13.01
CA MET A 7 -5.23 1.32 -12.31
C MET A 7 -6.41 1.88 -11.50
N MET A 8 -6.24 3.05 -10.86
CA MET A 8 -7.27 3.71 -10.07
C MET A 8 -8.47 4.23 -10.89
N THR A 9 -8.37 4.29 -12.23
CA THR A 9 -9.49 4.74 -13.08
C THR A 9 -10.64 3.73 -13.19
N ARG A 10 -10.41 2.46 -12.83
CA ARG A 10 -11.43 1.41 -12.88
C ARG A 10 -11.37 0.55 -11.63
N ARG A 11 -12.55 0.23 -11.09
CA ARG A 11 -12.68 -0.55 -9.87
C ARG A 11 -12.12 -1.97 -9.98
N SER A 12 -12.31 -2.60 -11.15
CA SER A 12 -11.79 -3.93 -11.46
C SER A 12 -10.27 -4.00 -11.58
N SER A 13 -9.59 -2.85 -11.65
CA SER A 13 -8.13 -2.78 -11.80
C SER A 13 -7.47 -2.04 -10.66
N PHE A 14 -8.09 -1.95 -9.48
CA PHE A 14 -7.52 -1.18 -8.39
C PHE A 14 -6.08 -1.58 -8.06
N PRO A 15 -5.25 -0.62 -7.63
CA PRO A 15 -3.89 -0.87 -7.13
C PRO A 15 -3.86 -1.99 -6.08
N PRO A 16 -2.77 -2.79 -6.02
CA PRO A 16 -2.68 -4.04 -5.24
C PRO A 16 -2.59 -3.83 -3.70
N PHE A 17 -3.08 -2.71 -3.20
CA PHE A 17 -3.28 -2.41 -1.78
C PHE A 17 -4.71 -1.93 -1.48
N ILE A 18 -5.60 -1.96 -2.48
CA ILE A 18 -7.04 -1.67 -2.38
C ILE A 18 -7.77 -2.93 -2.85
N HIS A 19 -8.48 -3.60 -1.93
CA HIS A 19 -9.12 -4.88 -2.22
C HIS A 19 -10.44 -4.69 -2.97
N SER A 20 -10.80 -5.62 -3.86
CA SER A 20 -12.08 -5.58 -4.60
C SER A 20 -13.31 -5.64 -3.69
N TYR A 21 -13.18 -6.20 -2.49
CA TYR A 21 -14.24 -6.19 -1.47
C TYR A 21 -14.67 -4.78 -1.07
N GLN A 22 -13.74 -3.81 -1.06
CA GLN A 22 -14.03 -2.41 -0.75
C GLN A 22 -14.96 -1.75 -1.80
N ASP A 23 -15.29 -2.46 -2.88
CA ASP A 23 -16.20 -2.02 -3.95
C ASP A 23 -17.62 -2.65 -3.88
N LYS A 24 -17.83 -3.73 -3.12
CA LYS A 24 -19.01 -4.59 -3.30
C LYS A 24 -20.37 -3.94 -3.02
N SER A 25 -20.47 -3.03 -2.06
CA SER A 25 -21.74 -2.40 -1.67
C SER A 25 -21.74 -0.90 -1.94
N HIS A 26 -20.71 -0.21 -1.47
CA HIS A 26 -20.48 1.20 -1.72
C HIS A 26 -18.99 1.47 -1.59
N ILE A 27 -18.39 2.05 -2.64
CA ILE A 27 -17.02 2.52 -2.58
C ILE A 27 -16.94 3.69 -1.58
N PRO A 28 -16.02 3.66 -0.60
CA PRO A 28 -15.84 4.78 0.31
C PRO A 28 -15.59 6.08 -0.46
N GLU A 29 -16.20 7.17 -0.02
CA GLU A 29 -16.12 8.48 -0.68
C GLU A 29 -14.66 8.90 -1.00
N PRO A 30 -13.66 8.75 -0.10
CA PRO A 30 -12.28 9.12 -0.43
C PRO A 30 -11.72 8.35 -1.64
N LEU A 31 -12.05 7.07 -1.80
CA LEU A 31 -11.63 6.27 -2.94
C LEU A 31 -12.40 6.67 -4.21
N ALA A 32 -13.70 6.97 -4.11
CA ALA A 32 -14.50 7.44 -5.24
C ALA A 32 -13.98 8.78 -5.80
N ASN A 33 -13.63 9.71 -4.92
CA ASN A 33 -13.01 10.97 -5.29
C ASN A 33 -11.63 10.75 -5.91
N CYS A 34 -10.83 9.86 -5.31
CA CYS A 34 -9.53 9.47 -5.84
C CYS A 34 -9.63 8.86 -7.26
N MET A 35 -10.66 8.06 -7.56
CA MET A 35 -10.90 7.58 -8.94
C MET A 35 -11.11 8.74 -9.93
N SER A 36 -11.92 9.73 -9.55
CA SER A 36 -12.22 10.89 -10.39
C SER A 36 -10.97 11.75 -10.62
N ILE A 37 -10.19 11.98 -9.57
CA ILE A 37 -8.89 12.64 -9.63
C ILE A 37 -7.89 11.82 -10.47
N ALA A 38 -7.92 10.49 -10.39
CA ALA A 38 -7.06 9.64 -11.20
C ALA A 38 -7.39 9.73 -12.68
N MET A 39 -8.67 9.86 -13.04
CA MET A 39 -9.07 10.12 -14.42
C MET A 39 -8.54 11.49 -14.90
N LEU A 40 -8.67 12.52 -14.06
CA LEU A 40 -8.09 13.85 -14.34
C LEU A 40 -6.57 13.77 -14.50
N TYR A 41 -5.88 13.03 -13.63
CA TYR A 41 -4.44 12.80 -13.71
C TYR A 41 -4.06 12.15 -15.03
N VAL A 42 -4.71 11.05 -15.41
CA VAL A 42 -4.38 10.29 -16.64
C VAL A 42 -4.63 11.09 -17.91
N THR A 43 -5.64 11.97 -17.91
CA THR A 43 -6.01 12.80 -19.06
C THR A 43 -5.40 14.19 -19.04
N ARG A 44 -4.60 14.52 -18.02
CA ARG A 44 -4.03 15.86 -17.85
C ARG A 44 -3.15 16.25 -19.03
N ASN A 45 -3.13 17.55 -19.29
CA ASN A 45 -2.21 18.19 -20.21
C ASN A 45 -1.55 19.39 -19.49
N ARG A 46 -0.77 20.19 -20.22
CA ARG A 46 -0.05 21.34 -19.62
C ARG A 46 -1.00 22.36 -18.98
N ASP A 47 -2.18 22.54 -19.56
CA ASP A 47 -3.15 23.56 -19.15
C ASP A 47 -4.00 23.10 -17.95
N THR A 48 -4.25 21.80 -17.82
CA THR A 48 -5.06 21.23 -16.74
C THR A 48 -4.26 20.78 -15.52
N ARG A 49 -2.93 20.85 -15.58
CA ARG A 49 -2.04 20.39 -14.50
C ARG A 49 -2.21 21.17 -13.19
N SER A 50 -2.32 22.50 -13.26
CA SER A 50 -2.54 23.35 -12.08
C SER A 50 -3.89 23.06 -11.43
N PHE A 51 -4.93 22.84 -12.26
CA PHE A 51 -6.26 22.45 -11.80
C PHE A 51 -6.23 21.11 -11.07
N LEU A 52 -5.56 20.10 -11.63
CA LEU A 52 -5.37 18.80 -10.98
C LEU A 52 -4.77 18.91 -9.57
N TRP A 53 -3.66 19.63 -9.43
CA TRP A 53 -2.99 19.77 -8.14
C TRP A 53 -3.80 20.59 -7.13
N LYS A 54 -4.54 21.58 -7.61
CA LYS A 54 -5.54 22.29 -6.80
C LYS A 54 -6.63 21.32 -6.31
N THR A 55 -7.18 20.49 -7.18
CA THR A 55 -8.22 19.50 -6.81
C THR A 55 -7.72 18.49 -5.79
N ILE A 56 -6.48 17.97 -5.94
CA ILE A 56 -5.89 17.06 -4.95
C ILE A 56 -5.78 17.75 -3.59
N ARG A 57 -5.26 18.98 -3.55
CA ARG A 57 -5.11 19.75 -2.31
C ARG A 57 -6.46 20.02 -1.63
N GLU A 58 -7.47 20.41 -2.40
CA GLU A 58 -8.83 20.64 -1.88
C GLU A 58 -9.44 19.37 -1.30
N GLU A 59 -9.22 18.22 -1.94
CA GLU A 59 -9.68 16.92 -1.43
C GLU A 59 -8.94 16.49 -0.16
N GLN A 60 -7.63 16.73 -0.07
CA GLN A 60 -6.85 16.49 1.15
C GLN A 60 -7.35 17.37 2.31
N ASP A 61 -7.55 18.65 2.06
CA ASP A 61 -8.07 19.59 3.05
C ASP A 61 -9.48 19.22 3.52
N ARG A 62 -10.35 18.77 2.60
CA ARG A 62 -11.68 18.24 2.91
C ARG A 62 -11.59 17.08 3.90
N ASN A 63 -10.76 16.09 3.58
CA ASN A 63 -10.59 14.90 4.41
C ASN A 63 -10.01 15.23 5.80
N ILE A 64 -9.03 16.15 5.90
CA ILE A 64 -8.30 16.45 7.15
C ILE A 64 -8.99 17.51 8.03
N LYS A 65 -9.36 18.66 7.46
CA LYS A 65 -9.65 19.89 8.24
C LYS A 65 -11.11 20.03 8.64
N HIS A 66 -12.06 19.50 7.87
CA HIS A 66 -13.50 19.75 8.06
C HIS A 66 -14.15 18.87 9.15
N LYS A 67 -13.41 18.47 10.20
CA LYS A 67 -13.82 17.44 11.19
C LYS A 67 -14.24 16.11 10.57
N GLN A 68 -14.04 15.94 9.27
CA GLN A 68 -14.55 14.80 8.53
C GLN A 68 -13.79 13.54 8.93
N MET A 69 -12.46 13.62 9.04
CA MET A 69 -11.62 12.56 9.60
C MET A 69 -12.04 12.10 11.02
N GLN A 70 -12.61 12.98 11.86
CA GLN A 70 -13.08 12.60 13.21
C GLN A 70 -14.40 11.81 13.17
N ASN A 71 -15.19 11.99 12.12
CA ASN A 71 -16.47 11.31 11.92
C ASN A 71 -16.33 10.02 11.08
N TYR A 72 -15.15 9.78 10.51
CA TYR A 72 -14.89 8.59 9.70
C TYR A 72 -14.85 7.32 10.53
N THR A 73 -15.47 6.29 9.99
CA THR A 73 -15.28 4.90 10.40
C THR A 73 -13.84 4.44 10.11
N LYS A 74 -13.41 3.33 10.72
CA LYS A 74 -12.09 2.72 10.44
C LYS A 74 -11.85 2.50 8.94
N HIS A 75 -12.90 2.12 8.21
CA HIS A 75 -12.84 1.86 6.77
C HIS A 75 -12.69 3.15 5.95
N GLU A 76 -13.36 4.24 6.34
CA GLU A 76 -13.25 5.52 5.65
C GLU A 76 -11.91 6.20 5.91
N VAL A 77 -11.39 6.15 7.14
CA VAL A 77 -10.04 6.65 7.44
C VAL A 77 -9.00 5.88 6.61
N PHE A 78 -9.13 4.56 6.54
CA PHE A 78 -8.20 3.75 5.77
C PHE A 78 -8.34 3.98 4.26
N ALA A 79 -9.55 4.17 3.75
CA ALA A 79 -9.81 4.57 2.37
C ALA A 79 -9.16 5.92 2.03
N ALA A 80 -9.22 6.91 2.93
CA ALA A 80 -8.55 8.18 2.77
C ALA A 80 -7.01 8.02 2.76
N LEU A 81 -6.47 7.13 3.60
CA LEU A 81 -5.05 6.79 3.59
C LEU A 81 -4.60 6.14 2.28
N GLN A 82 -5.40 5.21 1.75
CA GLN A 82 -5.14 4.59 0.45
C GLN A 82 -5.19 5.63 -0.68
N ALA A 83 -6.15 6.56 -0.65
CA ALA A 83 -6.22 7.66 -1.59
C ALA A 83 -4.99 8.59 -1.50
N GLU A 84 -4.54 8.92 -0.29
CA GLU A 84 -3.35 9.73 -0.05
C GLU A 84 -2.09 9.07 -0.63
N LEU A 85 -1.92 7.76 -0.46
CA LEU A 85 -0.83 7.02 -1.12
C LEU A 85 -0.87 7.15 -2.64
N ILE A 86 -2.04 7.13 -3.25
CA ILE A 86 -2.18 7.34 -4.70
C ILE A 86 -1.78 8.75 -5.11
N TYR A 87 -2.17 9.78 -4.35
CA TYR A 87 -1.76 11.16 -4.62
C TYR A 87 -0.24 11.32 -4.51
N ILE A 88 0.39 10.71 -3.49
CA ILE A 88 1.85 10.71 -3.33
C ILE A 88 2.53 10.01 -4.52
N ILE A 89 1.98 8.89 -5.00
CA ILE A 89 2.48 8.20 -6.19
C ILE A 89 2.32 9.07 -7.44
N MET A 90 1.18 9.71 -7.63
CA MET A 90 0.99 10.68 -8.72
C MET A 90 2.07 11.75 -8.69
N ARG A 91 2.35 12.30 -7.50
CA ARG A 91 3.37 13.34 -7.29
C ARG A 91 4.78 12.86 -7.61
N ALA A 92 5.14 11.68 -7.13
CA ALA A 92 6.45 11.08 -7.40
C ALA A 92 6.67 10.77 -8.89
N VAL A 93 5.59 10.44 -9.62
CA VAL A 93 5.64 10.08 -11.05
C VAL A 93 5.59 11.30 -11.97
N ASP A 94 4.90 12.39 -11.58
CA ASP A 94 4.73 13.60 -12.39
C ASP A 94 6.04 14.38 -12.61
N GLY A 95 7.08 14.14 -11.81
CA GLY A 95 8.47 14.51 -12.11
C GLY A 95 8.74 16.02 -12.28
N GLU A 96 8.18 16.85 -11.42
CA GLU A 96 8.24 18.31 -11.52
C GLU A 96 9.58 18.92 -11.03
N VAL A 97 9.99 20.05 -11.62
CA VAL A 97 11.18 20.80 -11.21
C VAL A 97 11.01 21.29 -9.77
N ILE A 98 12.00 21.03 -8.92
CA ILE A 98 11.93 21.34 -7.49
C ILE A 98 11.98 22.87 -7.30
N SER A 99 10.83 23.47 -7.01
CA SER A 99 10.71 24.82 -6.44
C SER A 99 10.49 24.73 -4.92
N THR A 100 10.61 25.86 -4.20
CA THR A 100 10.31 25.93 -2.76
C THR A 100 8.86 25.55 -2.47
N GLU A 101 7.90 26.06 -3.25
CA GLU A 101 6.47 25.71 -3.15
C GLU A 101 6.23 24.20 -3.37
N HIS A 102 6.97 23.58 -4.29
CA HIS A 102 6.88 22.14 -4.50
C HIS A 102 7.38 21.33 -3.29
N ARG A 103 8.40 21.82 -2.58
CA ARG A 103 8.92 21.16 -1.36
C ARG A 103 7.94 21.26 -0.20
N GLU A 104 7.36 22.43 0.02
CA GLU A 104 6.34 22.65 1.07
C GLU A 104 5.15 21.73 0.84
N TYR A 105 4.62 21.69 -0.39
CA TYR A 105 3.50 20.81 -0.67
C TYR A 105 3.84 19.32 -0.53
N ASN A 106 5.04 18.89 -0.96
CA ASN A 106 5.47 17.52 -0.72
C ASN A 106 5.46 17.17 0.77
N MET A 107 5.93 18.09 1.63
CA MET A 107 5.90 17.92 3.08
C MET A 107 4.45 17.83 3.60
N GLU A 108 3.54 18.66 3.10
CA GLU A 108 2.12 18.62 3.46
C GLU A 108 1.47 17.26 3.12
N MET A 109 1.79 16.66 1.97
CA MET A 109 1.29 15.32 1.61
C MET A 109 1.81 14.23 2.57
N LEU A 110 3.10 14.29 2.96
CA LEU A 110 3.65 13.35 3.93
C LEU A 110 3.01 13.52 5.32
N LEU A 111 2.73 14.76 5.73
CA LEU A 111 2.01 15.06 6.97
C LEU A 111 0.55 14.59 6.92
N ALA A 112 -0.12 14.73 5.77
CA ALA A 112 -1.46 14.21 5.54
C ALA A 112 -1.51 12.68 5.72
N TYR A 113 -0.58 11.96 5.09
CA TYR A 113 -0.43 10.51 5.27
C TYR A 113 -0.24 10.12 6.74
N SER A 114 0.68 10.82 7.44
CA SER A 114 0.93 10.60 8.87
C SER A 114 -0.32 10.85 9.73
N ALA A 115 -1.09 11.89 9.41
CA ALA A 115 -2.33 12.21 10.12
C ALA A 115 -3.40 11.11 9.93
N PHE A 116 -3.61 10.63 8.71
CA PHE A 116 -4.53 9.51 8.46
C PHE A 116 -4.09 8.24 9.15
N TRP A 117 -2.79 7.91 9.12
CA TRP A 117 -2.27 6.73 9.80
C TRP A 117 -2.49 6.83 11.32
N LYS A 118 -2.17 7.97 11.93
CA LYS A 118 -2.41 8.22 13.35
C LYS A 118 -3.89 8.12 13.72
N GLN A 119 -4.78 8.67 12.90
CA GLN A 119 -6.22 8.56 13.12
C GLN A 119 -6.67 7.10 13.02
N PHE A 120 -6.21 6.38 12.00
CA PHE A 120 -6.57 4.98 11.80
C PHE A 120 -6.22 4.14 13.04
N MET A 121 -4.99 4.30 13.54
CA MET A 121 -4.51 3.67 14.77
C MET A 121 -5.35 4.03 16.01
N THR A 122 -5.84 5.27 16.08
CA THR A 122 -6.71 5.73 17.16
C THR A 122 -8.08 5.06 17.11
N VAL A 123 -8.66 4.90 15.92
CA VAL A 123 -9.98 4.29 15.72
C VAL A 123 -9.93 2.76 15.86
N THR A 124 -8.82 2.11 15.52
CA THR A 124 -8.66 0.65 15.64
C THR A 124 -8.20 0.18 17.03
N GLY A 125 -7.67 1.08 17.87
CA GLY A 125 -7.30 0.78 19.26
C GLY A 125 -5.98 0.00 19.44
N THR A 126 -5.31 -0.40 18.37
CA THR A 126 -4.04 -1.13 18.37
C THR A 126 -3.32 -0.98 17.01
N PRO A 127 -1.98 -1.16 16.94
CA PRO A 127 -1.29 -1.39 15.68
C PRO A 127 -1.87 -2.59 14.95
N CYS A 128 -1.81 -2.59 13.61
CA CYS A 128 -2.10 -3.74 12.76
C CYS A 128 -1.12 -4.89 13.06
N ILE A 129 -1.29 -5.50 14.21
CA ILE A 129 -0.68 -6.74 14.67
C ILE A 129 -1.85 -7.53 15.25
N VAL A 130 -2.84 -7.79 14.40
CA VAL A 130 -3.83 -8.81 14.70
C VAL A 130 -3.27 -10.08 14.09
N ASP A 131 -3.04 -11.09 14.93
CA ASP A 131 -2.76 -12.44 14.48
C ASP A 131 -3.68 -12.75 13.30
N SER A 132 -3.10 -12.93 12.11
CA SER A 132 -3.79 -13.31 10.88
C SER A 132 -4.37 -14.74 10.98
N GLY A 133 -4.68 -15.22 12.19
CA GLY A 133 -5.21 -16.54 12.48
C GLY A 133 -6.59 -16.75 11.87
N ALA A 134 -6.98 -18.02 11.79
CA ALA A 134 -8.24 -18.50 11.22
C ALA A 134 -9.52 -18.02 11.94
N SER A 135 -9.40 -17.15 12.95
CA SER A 135 -10.51 -16.62 13.76
C SER A 135 -10.99 -15.22 13.34
N ALA A 136 -10.26 -14.51 12.48
CA ALA A 136 -10.68 -13.20 11.97
C ALA A 136 -11.80 -13.33 10.92
N SER A 137 -12.73 -12.37 10.90
CA SER A 137 -13.68 -12.24 9.80
C SER A 137 -12.92 -11.96 8.49
N TRP A 138 -13.49 -12.33 7.34
CA TRP A 138 -12.85 -12.05 6.05
C TRP A 138 -12.66 -10.54 5.82
N GLU A 139 -13.59 -9.72 6.31
CA GLU A 139 -13.52 -8.26 6.23
C GLU A 139 -12.37 -7.69 7.07
N ASP A 140 -12.20 -8.17 8.30
CA ASP A 140 -11.10 -7.73 9.17
C ASP A 140 -9.75 -8.22 8.63
N TRP A 141 -9.71 -9.44 8.07
CA TRP A 141 -8.52 -9.94 7.37
C TRP A 141 -8.15 -9.07 6.17
N ILE A 142 -9.14 -8.71 5.32
CA ILE A 142 -8.92 -7.81 4.19
C ILE A 142 -8.34 -6.48 4.68
N LEU A 143 -8.90 -5.89 5.74
CA LEU A 143 -8.42 -4.63 6.28
C LEU A 143 -6.96 -4.75 6.75
N ASN A 144 -6.63 -5.81 7.51
CA ASN A 144 -5.28 -6.05 7.99
C ASN A 144 -4.28 -6.27 6.84
N GLU A 145 -4.62 -7.10 5.87
CA GLU A 145 -3.79 -7.36 4.70
C GLU A 145 -3.63 -6.10 3.84
N SER A 146 -4.68 -5.28 3.71
CA SER A 146 -4.60 -3.98 3.03
C SER A 146 -3.64 -3.03 3.74
N CYS A 147 -3.59 -3.06 5.08
CA CYS A 147 -2.62 -2.27 5.87
C CYS A 147 -1.19 -2.74 5.61
N THR A 148 -0.94 -4.05 5.63
CA THR A 148 0.37 -4.64 5.27
C THR A 148 0.81 -4.21 3.88
N ARG A 149 -0.09 -4.29 2.90
CA ARG A 149 0.16 -3.89 1.51
C ARG A 149 0.43 -2.39 1.40
N ALA A 150 -0.33 -1.55 2.10
CA ALA A 150 -0.13 -0.11 2.14
C ALA A 150 1.24 0.27 2.75
N ALA A 151 1.66 -0.42 3.82
CA ALA A 151 2.98 -0.26 4.42
C ALA A 151 4.11 -0.66 3.45
N CYS A 152 3.92 -1.76 2.71
CA CYS A 152 4.86 -2.17 1.66
C CYS A 152 4.97 -1.12 0.54
N VAL A 153 3.84 -0.56 0.08
CA VAL A 153 3.85 0.52 -0.92
C VAL A 153 4.55 1.77 -0.37
N TRP A 154 4.30 2.14 0.88
CA TRP A 154 4.98 3.26 1.53
C TRP A 154 6.49 3.06 1.58
N PHE A 155 6.95 1.88 1.99
CA PHE A 155 8.36 1.50 1.97
C PHE A 155 8.97 1.65 0.57
N LEU A 156 8.29 1.15 -0.47
CA LEU A 156 8.76 1.26 -1.85
C LEU A 156 8.84 2.72 -2.33
N ILE A 157 7.91 3.58 -1.93
CA ILE A 157 7.97 5.02 -2.21
C ILE A 157 9.20 5.66 -1.55
N ALA A 158 9.42 5.36 -0.26
CA ALA A 158 10.58 5.87 0.48
C ALA A 158 11.90 5.42 -0.15
N GLN A 159 12.00 4.16 -0.57
CA GLN A 159 13.18 3.64 -1.28
C GLN A 159 13.47 4.40 -2.57
N VAL A 160 12.45 4.61 -3.42
CA VAL A 160 12.61 5.38 -4.66
C VAL A 160 13.04 6.82 -4.37
N ALA A 161 12.48 7.46 -3.33
CA ALA A 161 12.86 8.80 -2.93
C ALA A 161 14.31 8.88 -2.46
N CYS A 162 14.75 7.94 -1.61
CA CYS A 162 16.12 7.88 -1.09
C CYS A 162 17.15 7.63 -2.22
N VAL A 163 16.86 6.74 -3.17
CA VAL A 163 17.70 6.53 -4.37
C VAL A 163 17.83 7.82 -5.19
N ASN A 164 16.75 8.58 -5.37
CA ASN A 164 16.77 9.83 -6.14
C ASN A 164 17.57 10.95 -5.47
N VAL A 165 17.64 10.98 -4.13
CA VAL A 165 18.39 12.00 -3.37
C VAL A 165 19.86 11.60 -3.16
N GLY A 166 20.21 10.33 -3.36
CA GLY A 166 21.59 9.83 -3.21
C GLY A 166 22.03 9.72 -1.74
N THR A 167 21.08 9.70 -0.81
CA THR A 167 21.33 9.55 0.63
C THR A 167 20.78 8.22 1.11
N GLY A 168 21.48 7.58 2.06
CA GLY A 168 20.95 6.43 2.79
C GLY A 168 19.62 6.78 3.46
N CYS A 169 18.67 5.86 3.42
CA CYS A 169 17.36 6.05 4.01
C CYS A 169 17.39 5.71 5.51
N ASP A 170 17.80 6.65 6.36
CA ASP A 170 17.78 6.48 7.83
C ASP A 170 16.34 6.40 8.38
N ILE A 171 15.33 6.75 7.58
CA ILE A 171 13.90 6.83 7.94
C ILE A 171 13.28 5.44 8.22
N LEU A 172 13.99 4.35 7.96
CA LEU A 172 13.43 3.00 7.98
C LEU A 172 14.13 2.09 9.00
N GLU A 173 14.53 2.56 10.19
CA GLU A 173 15.18 1.70 11.21
C GLU A 173 14.44 0.36 11.49
N ASN A 174 13.13 0.29 11.19
CA ASN A 174 12.30 -0.91 11.35
C ASN A 174 11.89 -1.62 10.04
N TRP A 175 12.52 -1.37 8.88
CA TRP A 175 12.13 -2.07 7.63
C TRP A 175 12.33 -3.58 7.70
N LYS A 176 13.23 -4.06 8.56
CA LYS A 176 13.48 -5.49 8.75
C LYS A 176 12.24 -6.22 9.27
N ASP A 177 11.42 -5.53 10.05
CA ASP A 177 10.20 -6.05 10.65
C ASP A 177 8.97 -5.80 9.78
N LEU A 178 9.14 -5.22 8.59
CA LEU A 178 8.04 -4.97 7.66
C LEU A 178 7.39 -6.32 7.27
N PRO A 179 6.11 -6.56 7.62
CA PRO A 179 5.42 -7.77 7.22
C PRO A 179 5.29 -7.85 5.69
N LEU A 180 5.38 -9.06 5.16
CA LEU A 180 5.20 -9.31 3.74
C LEU A 180 3.71 -9.48 3.38
N PRO A 181 3.28 -9.06 2.18
CA PRO A 181 1.92 -9.31 1.71
C PRO A 181 1.66 -10.81 1.57
N CYS A 182 0.39 -11.19 1.70
CA CYS A 182 -0.07 -12.56 1.54
C CYS A 182 0.08 -13.07 0.10
N HIS A 183 -0.18 -14.37 -0.09
CA HIS A 183 -0.16 -14.99 -1.41
C HIS A 183 -1.21 -14.34 -2.34
N LYS A 184 -0.86 -14.12 -3.60
CA LYS A 184 -1.71 -13.43 -4.60
C LYS A 184 -3.13 -13.98 -4.73
N VAL A 185 -3.30 -15.30 -4.59
CA VAL A 185 -4.62 -15.97 -4.68
C VAL A 185 -5.51 -15.67 -3.48
N GLN A 186 -4.93 -15.52 -2.27
CA GLN A 186 -5.67 -15.14 -1.06
C GLN A 186 -6.18 -13.70 -1.18
N TRP A 187 -5.36 -12.81 -1.76
CA TRP A 187 -5.74 -11.43 -2.04
C TRP A 187 -6.68 -11.28 -3.23
N ALA A 188 -6.62 -12.18 -4.22
CA ALA A 188 -7.49 -12.13 -5.39
C ALA A 188 -8.89 -12.72 -5.11
N ALA A 189 -9.06 -13.43 -4.00
CA ALA A 189 -10.33 -14.03 -3.61
C ALA A 189 -11.44 -12.97 -3.58
N SER A 190 -12.52 -13.22 -4.32
CA SER A 190 -13.63 -12.27 -4.45
C SER A 190 -14.80 -12.61 -3.55
N THR A 191 -14.76 -13.73 -2.82
CA THR A 191 -15.79 -14.16 -1.86
C THR A 191 -15.14 -14.72 -0.60
N GLN A 192 -15.89 -14.73 0.51
CA GLN A 192 -15.40 -15.31 1.77
C GLN A 192 -15.13 -16.81 1.62
N GLU A 193 -15.94 -17.51 0.81
CA GLU A 193 -15.81 -18.94 0.53
C GLU A 193 -14.50 -19.22 -0.21
N SER A 194 -14.26 -18.53 -1.34
CA SER A 194 -13.01 -18.67 -2.10
C SER A 194 -11.78 -18.30 -1.27
N TRP A 195 -11.89 -17.26 -0.43
CA TRP A 195 -10.81 -16.91 0.49
C TRP A 195 -10.51 -18.02 1.50
N LYS A 196 -11.54 -18.64 2.10
CA LYS A 196 -11.37 -19.77 3.03
C LYS A 196 -10.72 -20.98 2.35
N GLU A 197 -11.15 -21.29 1.12
CA GLU A 197 -10.57 -22.37 0.32
C GLU A 197 -9.06 -22.14 0.11
N GLU A 198 -8.66 -20.94 -0.30
CA GLU A 198 -7.25 -20.59 -0.49
C GLU A 198 -6.46 -20.56 0.83
N MET A 199 -7.07 -20.12 1.93
CA MET A 199 -6.44 -20.16 3.27
C MET A 199 -6.18 -21.61 3.73
N ILE A 200 -7.09 -22.54 3.44
CA ILE A 200 -6.91 -23.97 3.74
C ILE A 200 -5.87 -24.57 2.81
N ALA A 201 -5.97 -24.29 1.51
CA ALA A 201 -5.05 -24.80 0.50
C ALA A 201 -3.60 -24.40 0.81
N LEU A 202 -3.37 -23.19 1.33
CA LEU A 202 -2.04 -22.67 1.69
C LEU A 202 -1.66 -22.88 3.17
N SER A 203 -2.44 -23.67 3.92
CA SER A 203 -2.11 -23.94 5.32
C SER A 203 -0.78 -24.69 5.49
N TYR A 204 -0.39 -25.53 4.52
CA TYR A 204 0.88 -26.26 4.55
C TYR A 204 2.09 -25.34 4.37
N THR A 205 2.00 -24.30 3.53
CA THR A 205 3.07 -23.31 3.37
C THR A 205 3.15 -22.40 4.58
N ARG A 206 2.01 -22.01 5.15
CA ARG A 206 1.93 -21.16 6.34
C ARG A 206 2.49 -21.83 7.61
N ASN A 207 2.27 -23.12 7.77
CA ASN A 207 2.80 -23.86 8.92
C ASN A 207 4.20 -24.44 8.65
N SER A 208 4.79 -24.13 7.50
CA SER A 208 6.12 -24.58 7.14
C SER A 208 7.19 -23.77 7.88
N PRO A 209 8.26 -24.40 8.39
CA PRO A 209 9.43 -23.68 8.89
C PRO A 209 10.16 -22.88 7.78
N HIS A 210 9.71 -23.02 6.53
CA HIS A 210 10.23 -22.34 5.36
C HIS A 210 9.46 -21.06 4.99
N GLN A 211 8.49 -20.62 5.79
CA GLN A 211 7.80 -19.36 5.53
C GLN A 211 8.71 -18.16 5.84
N ILE A 212 8.80 -17.24 4.89
CA ILE A 212 9.43 -15.92 5.09
C ILE A 212 8.36 -14.97 5.63
N SER A 213 8.63 -14.36 6.79
CA SER A 213 7.64 -13.58 7.55
C SER A 213 7.79 -12.07 7.41
N SER A 214 9.00 -11.59 7.15
CA SER A 214 9.32 -10.17 7.04
C SER A 214 10.24 -9.86 5.88
N PHE A 215 10.29 -8.59 5.50
CA PHE A 215 11.21 -8.12 4.46
C PHE A 215 12.69 -8.29 4.87
N GLY A 216 13.02 -8.18 6.16
CA GLY A 216 14.36 -8.47 6.68
C GLY A 216 14.79 -9.91 6.42
N GLU A 217 13.94 -10.88 6.77
CA GLU A 217 14.20 -12.30 6.50
C GLU A 217 14.29 -12.58 4.99
N LEU A 218 13.44 -11.92 4.18
CA LEU A 218 13.47 -12.05 2.73
C LEU A 218 14.82 -11.59 2.15
N LEU A 219 15.33 -10.45 2.63
CA LEU A 219 16.63 -9.91 2.20
C LEU A 219 17.80 -10.82 2.61
N GLU A 220 17.77 -11.36 3.83
CA GLU A 220 18.78 -12.30 4.30
C GLU A 220 18.78 -13.60 3.48
N CYS A 221 17.59 -14.15 3.20
CA CYS A 221 17.44 -15.32 2.32
C CYS A 221 17.99 -15.03 0.91
N ASN A 222 17.71 -13.84 0.36
CA ASN A 222 18.19 -13.44 -0.96
C ASN A 222 19.71 -13.23 -1.01
N ARG A 223 20.32 -12.63 0.03
CA ARG A 223 21.78 -12.46 0.12
C ARG A 223 22.52 -13.79 0.25
N ALA A 224 21.90 -14.76 0.92
CA ALA A 224 22.40 -16.11 1.10
C ALA A 224 21.64 -17.12 0.22
N ALA A 225 21.28 -16.76 -1.02
CA ALA A 225 20.40 -17.57 -1.86
C ALA A 225 20.93 -18.99 -2.14
N ASN A 226 22.25 -19.20 -2.09
CA ASN A 226 22.86 -20.52 -2.30
C ASN A 226 23.01 -21.35 -1.02
N SER A 227 22.61 -20.83 0.14
CA SER A 227 22.66 -21.56 1.41
C SER A 227 21.57 -22.61 1.50
N GLU A 228 21.78 -23.62 2.35
CA GLU A 228 20.82 -24.71 2.57
C GLU A 228 19.43 -24.15 2.94
N ARG A 229 18.37 -24.64 2.27
CA ARG A 229 16.95 -24.26 2.44
C ARG A 229 16.52 -22.88 1.92
N ASN A 230 17.43 -21.92 1.70
CA ASN A 230 17.06 -20.60 1.19
C ASN A 230 16.46 -20.61 -0.23
N PRO A 231 16.92 -21.44 -1.19
CA PRO A 231 16.25 -21.58 -2.48
C PRO A 231 14.78 -21.97 -2.35
N GLU A 232 14.47 -22.95 -1.50
CA GLU A 232 13.11 -23.43 -1.27
C GLU A 232 12.23 -22.35 -0.63
N LYS A 233 12.75 -21.64 0.38
CA LYS A 233 12.04 -20.49 0.99
C LYS A 233 11.70 -19.42 -0.05
N LEU A 234 12.67 -19.08 -0.90
CA LEU A 234 12.50 -18.07 -1.95
C LEU A 234 11.54 -18.55 -3.04
N ASP A 235 11.59 -19.82 -3.44
CA ASP A 235 10.66 -20.41 -4.41
C ASP A 235 9.21 -20.39 -3.90
N ILE A 236 8.99 -20.73 -2.62
CA ILE A 236 7.69 -20.65 -1.97
C ILE A 236 7.17 -19.20 -1.99
N TRP A 237 7.99 -18.24 -1.56
CA TRP A 237 7.64 -16.82 -1.61
C TRP A 237 7.30 -16.34 -3.03
N ASN A 238 8.18 -16.62 -3.99
CA ASN A 238 8.05 -16.17 -5.37
C ASN A 238 6.84 -16.80 -6.10
N SER A 239 6.45 -18.03 -5.75
CA SER A 239 5.25 -18.67 -6.31
C SER A 239 3.98 -17.85 -6.03
N GLY A 240 3.94 -17.19 -4.87
CA GLY A 240 2.81 -16.40 -4.38
C GLY A 240 2.90 -14.90 -4.60
N ALA A 241 4.05 -14.39 -5.05
CA ALA A 241 4.27 -12.96 -5.21
C ALA A 241 3.36 -12.34 -6.27
N ASP A 242 2.72 -11.23 -5.91
CA ASP A 242 2.03 -10.33 -6.84
C ASP A 242 2.92 -9.14 -7.22
N ASN A 243 2.32 -8.09 -7.80
CA ASN A 243 3.05 -6.90 -8.20
C ASN A 243 3.80 -6.21 -7.03
N ILE A 244 3.25 -6.21 -5.81
CA ILE A 244 3.96 -5.65 -4.64
C ILE A 244 5.11 -6.57 -4.27
N GLY A 245 4.87 -7.89 -4.18
CA GLY A 245 5.93 -8.87 -3.90
C GLY A 245 7.10 -8.78 -4.88
N ASN A 246 6.81 -8.64 -6.17
CA ASN A 246 7.83 -8.44 -7.21
C ASN A 246 8.59 -7.13 -7.04
N PHE A 247 7.94 -6.03 -6.62
CA PHE A 247 8.64 -4.78 -6.32
C PHE A 247 9.53 -4.90 -5.08
N LEU A 248 9.11 -5.66 -4.06
CA LEU A 248 9.94 -5.95 -2.89
C LEU A 248 11.17 -6.78 -3.30
N ASN A 249 11.00 -7.78 -4.16
CA ASN A 249 12.13 -8.54 -4.72
C ASN A 249 13.15 -7.63 -5.45
N LEU A 250 12.66 -6.67 -6.23
CA LEU A 250 13.53 -5.68 -6.88
C LEU A 250 14.17 -4.71 -5.89
N ALA A 251 13.46 -4.32 -4.82
CA ALA A 251 14.03 -3.44 -3.80
C ALA A 251 15.23 -4.09 -3.09
N MET A 252 15.24 -5.41 -2.93
CA MET A 252 16.37 -6.13 -2.34
C MET A 252 17.65 -6.07 -3.19
N THR A 253 17.55 -5.91 -4.51
CA THR A 253 18.75 -5.89 -5.37
C THR A 253 19.47 -4.54 -5.36
N VAL A 254 18.80 -3.50 -4.86
CA VAL A 254 19.35 -2.14 -4.74
C VAL A 254 19.79 -1.80 -3.30
N MET A 255 19.70 -2.75 -2.35
CA MET A 255 20.02 -2.59 -0.91
C MET A 255 21.19 -3.48 -0.44
#